data_AF-A0A4Q4D3V0-F1
#
_entry.id   AF-A0A4Q4D3V0-F1
#
_cell.length_a   1.000
_cell.length_b   1.000
_cell.length_c   1.000
_cell.angle_alpha   90.00
_cell.angle_beta   90.00
_cell.angle_gamma   90.00
#
_symmetry.space_group_name_H-M   'P 1'
#
loop_
_entity.id
_entity.type
_entity.pdbx_description
1 polymer ?
#
loop_
_entity_poly.entity_id
_entity_poly.type
_entity_poly.pdbx_seq_one_letter_code
_entity_poly.pdbx_strand_id
1 'polypeptide(L)' 'VVTLFGPGDDGEPTAQDWAEAAGTIAYEVVTRLGGRIVRTYRGER' A
#
# COMPACT_ATOMS: atom_id res chain seq x y z
N VAL A 1 15.90 3.66 0.38
CA VAL A 1 14.43 3.78 0.51
C VAL A 1 13.89 2.39 0.73
N VAL A 2 12.79 2.23 1.48
CA VAL A 2 12.10 0.95 1.68
C VAL A 2 10.69 1.07 1.11
N THR A 3 10.23 0.03 0.42
CA THR A 3 8.84 -0.11 -0.04
C THR A 3 8.09 -0.95 0.97
N LEU A 4 7.04 -0.37 1.59
CA LEU A 4 6.21 -1.11 2.54
C LEU A 4 5.23 -2.03 1.82
N PHE A 5 4.55 -1.50 0.80
CA PHE A 5 3.77 -2.29 -0.14
C PHE A 5 3.70 -1.63 -1.52
N GLY A 6 3.46 -2.43 -2.55
CA GLY A 6 3.37 -2.01 -3.95
C GLY A 6 2.57 -3.00 -4.80
N PRO A 7 2.65 -2.91 -6.14
CA PRO A 7 2.00 -3.87 -7.05
C PRO A 7 2.54 -5.30 -6.94
N GLY A 8 3.75 -5.50 -6.43
CA GLY A 8 4.41 -6.80 -6.27
C GLY A 8 5.33 -7.19 -7.43
N ASP A 9 5.44 -6.34 -8.46
CA ASP A 9 6.24 -6.61 -9.66
C ASP A 9 7.75 -6.72 -9.36
N ASP A 10 8.22 -6.07 -8.29
CA ASP A 10 9.62 -6.08 -7.84
C ASP A 10 9.82 -6.94 -6.56
N GLY A 11 8.84 -7.78 -6.22
CA GLY A 11 8.89 -8.67 -5.05
C GLY A 11 8.64 -7.98 -3.70
N GLU A 12 8.19 -6.73 -3.70
CA GLU A 12 7.70 -6.06 -2.51
C GLU A 12 6.36 -6.66 -2.03
N PRO A 13 6.01 -6.54 -0.74
CA PRO A 13 4.70 -6.93 -0.26
C PRO A 13 3.57 -6.16 -0.96
N THR A 14 2.40 -6.76 -1.06
CA THR A 14 1.17 -6.14 -1.57
C THR A 14 0.35 -5.56 -0.41
N ALA A 15 -0.65 -4.73 -0.74
CA ALA A 15 -1.63 -4.29 0.26
C ALA A 15 -2.42 -5.47 0.88
N GLN A 16 -2.54 -6.58 0.15
CA GLN A 16 -3.19 -7.80 0.62
C GLN A 16 -2.32 -8.52 1.67
N ASP A 17 -1.00 -8.59 1.48
CA ASP A 17 -0.09 -9.20 2.47
C ASP A 17 -0.16 -8.47 3.82
N TRP A 18 -0.27 -7.14 3.79
CA TRP A 18 -0.48 -6.33 4.99
C TRP A 18 -1.86 -6.55 5.62
N ALA A 19 -2.89 -6.75 4.81
CA ALA A 19 -4.23 -7.02 5.30
C ALA A 19 -4.29 -8.37 6.04
N GLU A 20 -3.67 -9.40 5.48
CA GLU A 20 -3.55 -10.73 6.11
C GLU A 20 -2.78 -10.66 7.42
N ALA A 21 -1.63 -9.96 7.43
CA ALA A 21 -0.84 -9.75 8.64
C ALA A 21 -1.61 -8.99 9.74
N ALA A 22 -2.51 -8.08 9.37
CA ALA A 22 -3.31 -7.28 10.29
C ALA A 22 -4.70 -7.89 10.60
N GLY A 23 -5.07 -9.02 9.98
CA GLY A 23 -6.39 -9.63 10.14
C GLY A 23 -7.55 -8.79 9.59
N THR A 24 -7.34 -8.09 8.47
CA THR A 24 -8.34 -7.24 7.81
C THR A 24 -8.35 -7.47 6.28
N ILE A 25 -8.97 -6.57 5.52
CA ILE A 25 -9.04 -6.55 4.06
C ILE A 25 -8.17 -5.43 3.47
N ALA A 26 -7.66 -5.63 2.25
CA ALA A 26 -6.78 -4.65 1.58
C ALA A 26 -7.39 -3.25 1.45
N TYR A 27 -8.73 -3.15 1.32
CA TYR A 27 -9.43 -1.86 1.28
C TYR A 27 -9.19 -1.03 2.54
N GLU A 28 -9.11 -1.63 3.73
CA GLU A 28 -8.81 -0.89 4.95
C GLU A 28 -7.36 -0.38 4.95
N VAL A 29 -6.41 -1.16 4.42
CA VAL A 29 -4.99 -0.78 4.31
C VAL A 29 -4.84 0.47 3.44
N VAL A 30 -5.46 0.51 2.27
CA VAL A 30 -5.30 1.63 1.32
C VAL A 30 -6.14 2.87 1.68
N THR A 31 -7.24 2.70 2.41
CA THR A 31 -8.14 3.82 2.77
C THR A 31 -7.81 4.47 4.12
N ARG A 32 -7.14 3.75 5.04
CA ARG A 32 -6.81 4.26 6.40
C ARG A 32 -5.37 4.76 6.55
N LEU A 33 -4.71 5.11 5.45
CA LEU A 33 -3.39 5.74 5.48
C LEU A 33 -3.44 7.10 6.20
N GLY A 34 -2.59 7.28 7.21
CA GLY A 34 -2.59 8.49 8.04
C GLY A 34 -2.20 9.76 7.29
N GLY A 35 -2.70 10.91 7.73
CA GLY A 35 -2.58 12.20 7.03
C GLY A 35 -1.17 12.79 6.88
N ARG A 36 -0.13 12.13 7.41
CA ARG A 36 1.28 12.52 7.19
C ARG A 36 1.85 11.95 5.88
N ILE A 37 1.14 11.04 5.23
CA ILE A 37 1.57 10.42 3.97
C ILE A 37 1.23 11.37 2.81
N VAL A 38 2.27 11.89 2.15
CA VAL A 38 2.13 12.75 0.97
C VAL A 38 1.84 11.89 -0.27
N ARG A 39 0.71 12.13 -0.93
CA ARG A 39 0.33 11.44 -2.16
C ARG A 39 1.06 12.05 -3.36
N THR A 40 1.69 11.19 -4.16
CA THR A 40 2.30 11.55 -5.45
C THR A 40 1.61 10.73 -6.54
N TYR A 41 1.21 11.36 -7.63
CA TYR A 41 0.55 10.72 -8.75
C TYR A 41 1.56 10.53 -9.89
N ARG A 42 1.63 9.32 -10.46
CA ARG A 42 2.51 8.96 -11.57
C ARG A 42 1.66 8.39 -12.71
N GLY A 43 2.01 8.75 -13.95
CA GLY A 43 1.16 8.51 -15.12
C GLY A 43 0.18 9.66 -15.34
N GLU A 44 -0.01 10.08 -16.59
CA GLU A 44 -0.91 11.16 -16.94
C GLU A 44 -2.36 10.67 -16.96
N ARG A 45 -3.17 11.19 -16.03
CA ARG A 45 -4.45 11.79 -16.39
C ARG A 45 -4.84 12.89 -15.43
#